data_AF-A0AAN7U9C0-F1
#
_entry.id   AF-A0AAN7U9C0-F1
#
_cell.length_a   1.000
_cell.length_b   1.000
_cell.length_c   1.000
_cell.angle_alpha   90.00
_cell.angle_beta   90.00
_cell.angle_gamma   90.00
#
_symmetry.space_group_name_H-M   'P 1'
#
loop_
_entity.id
_entity.type
_entity.pdbx_description
1 polymer ?
#
loop_
_entity_poly.entity_id
_entity_poly.type
_entity_poly.pdbx_seq_one_letter_code
_entity_poly.pdbx_strand_id
1 'polypeptide(L)'
;MSKSTGAAFGTMAAYKTEQVTVTETEADVLKTYIDTTPESGNTLKRSFCGKCGSPVKVQRGSDPERTVIPVGIIDGDKDSFKPQLEFYCKRKAGWVGAIEDSKTFDAMPTSSD
;
A
#
# COMPACT_ATOMS: atom_id res chain seq x y z
N MET A 1 -5.06 -2.68 -6.55
CA MET A 1 -3.59 -2.68 -6.43
C MET A 1 -3.07 -1.51 -7.27
N SER A 2 -2.26 -0.61 -6.71
CA SER A 2 -1.74 0.53 -7.49
C SER A 2 -0.80 0.00 -8.58
N LYS A 3 -1.18 0.12 -9.85
CA LYS A 3 -0.35 -0.26 -11.00
C LYS A 3 0.72 0.79 -11.34
N SER A 4 0.96 1.75 -10.44
CA SER A 4 1.73 2.98 -10.64
C SER A 4 3.15 2.78 -11.17
N THR A 5 3.77 1.63 -10.94
CA THR A 5 5.15 1.35 -11.37
C THR A 5 5.25 0.17 -12.35
N GLY A 6 4.14 -0.43 -12.78
CA GLY A 6 4.14 -1.63 -13.62
C GLY A 6 4.68 -2.91 -12.94
N ALA A 7 4.97 -2.85 -11.63
CA ALA A 7 5.44 -4.01 -10.87
C ALA A 7 4.34 -5.08 -10.71
N ALA A 8 4.76 -6.34 -10.64
CA ALA A 8 3.85 -7.49 -10.47
C ALA A 8 3.09 -7.47 -9.13
N PHE A 9 3.66 -6.82 -8.12
CA PHE A 9 3.08 -6.62 -6.79
C PHE A 9 3.64 -5.34 -6.16
N GLY A 10 3.01 -4.86 -5.09
CA GLY A 10 3.49 -3.72 -4.32
C GLY A 10 3.81 -4.12 -2.89
N THR A 11 4.91 -3.63 -2.35
CA THR A 11 5.28 -3.76 -0.94
C THR A 11 4.78 -2.57 -0.15
N MET A 12 4.12 -2.84 0.98
CA MET A 12 3.37 -1.86 1.74
C MET A 12 3.64 -2.05 3.23
N ALA A 13 3.88 -0.95 3.94
CA ALA A 13 4.02 -0.91 5.39
C ALA A 13 2.82 -0.18 6.00
N ALA A 14 2.24 -0.72 7.07
CA ALA A 14 1.09 -0.12 7.74
C ALA A 14 1.50 0.49 9.08
N TYR A 15 1.07 1.71 9.33
CA TYR A 15 1.33 2.47 10.54
C TYR A 15 0.03 3.02 11.11
N LYS A 16 0.00 3.34 12.40
CA LYS A 16 -1.04 4.23 12.92
C LYS A 16 -0.85 5.61 12.29
N THR A 17 -1.94 6.28 11.94
CA THR A 17 -1.89 7.60 11.29
C THR A 17 -1.15 8.63 12.15
N GLU A 18 -1.25 8.56 13.48
CA GLU A 18 -0.51 9.42 14.42
C GLU A 18 1.03 9.26 14.33
N GLN A 19 1.52 8.12 13.82
CA GLN A 19 2.95 7.86 13.63
C GLN A 19 3.48 8.42 12.31
N VAL A 20 2.61 8.96 11.45
CA VAL A 20 2.97 9.44 10.12
C VAL A 20 2.75 10.95 10.02
N THR A 21 3.86 11.68 9.88
CA THR A 21 3.83 13.11 9.54
C THR A 21 4.10 13.26 8.04
N VAL A 22 3.26 14.03 7.35
CA VAL A 22 3.44 14.33 5.92
C VAL A 22 3.89 15.78 5.79
N THR A 23 5.07 15.97 5.22
CA THR A 23 5.65 17.28 4.93
C THR A 23 5.72 17.49 3.42
N GLU A 24 5.18 18.60 2.94
CA GLU A 24 5.25 18.98 1.54
C GLU A 24 6.38 20.00 1.36
N THR A 25 7.30 19.75 0.43
CA THR A 25 8.37 20.70 0.09
C THR A 25 7.86 21.88 -0.72
N GLU A 26 6.70 21.72 -1.35
CA GLU A 26 6.01 22.74 -2.13
C GLU A 26 4.51 22.63 -1.84
N ALA A 27 3.83 23.77 -1.77
CA ALA A 27 2.40 23.78 -1.47
C ALA A 27 1.60 22.98 -2.50
N ASP A 28 0.70 22.12 -2.01
CA ASP A 28 -0.27 21.38 -2.83
C ASP A 28 0.39 20.42 -3.83
N VAL A 29 1.63 19.97 -3.55
CA VAL A 29 2.32 18.96 -4.36
C VAL A 29 1.72 17.57 -4.16
N LEU A 30 1.11 17.31 -3.00
CA LEU A 30 0.47 16.05 -2.70
C LEU A 30 -0.96 16.02 -3.24
N LYS A 31 -1.23 15.17 -4.22
CA LYS A 31 -2.57 14.96 -4.78
C LYS A 31 -3.18 13.71 -4.21
N THR A 32 -4.51 13.70 -4.04
CA THR A 32 -5.24 12.52 -3.53
C THR A 32 -6.34 12.13 -4.49
N TYR A 33 -6.33 10.88 -4.92
CA TYR A 33 -7.39 10.24 -5.70
C TYR A 33 -8.28 9.38 -4.79
N ILE A 34 -9.59 9.51 -4.94
CA ILE A 34 -10.58 8.70 -4.24
C ILE A 34 -10.95 7.51 -5.13
N ASP A 35 -10.47 6.33 -4.74
CA ASP A 35 -10.66 5.08 -5.47
C ASP A 35 -11.78 4.26 -4.82
N THR A 36 -12.91 4.15 -5.52
CA THR A 36 -14.10 3.37 -5.11
C THR A 36 -14.20 2.01 -5.80
N THR A 37 -13.21 1.66 -6.63
CA THR A 37 -13.16 0.42 -7.41
C THR A 37 -12.58 -0.84 -6.72
N PRO A 38 -11.98 -0.81 -5.51
CA PRO A 38 -11.39 -2.03 -4.94
C PRO A 38 -12.41 -3.15 -4.72
N GLU A 39 -12.03 -4.38 -5.10
CA GLU A 39 -12.81 -5.62 -4.87
C GLU A 39 -13.23 -5.82 -3.41
N SER A 40 -12.48 -5.26 -2.46
CA SER A 40 -12.81 -5.36 -1.04
C SER A 40 -14.01 -4.50 -0.63
N GLY A 41 -14.61 -3.71 -1.53
CA GLY A 41 -15.68 -2.76 -1.24
C GLY A 41 -15.26 -1.52 -0.44
N ASN A 42 -13.96 -1.35 -0.15
CA ASN A 42 -13.45 -0.20 0.57
C ASN A 42 -13.20 0.96 -0.39
N THR A 43 -13.56 2.18 0.02
CA THR A 43 -13.04 3.39 -0.59
C THR A 43 -11.60 3.62 -0.12
N LEU A 44 -10.67 3.82 -1.05
CA LEU A 44 -9.27 4.12 -0.78
C LEU A 44 -8.94 5.56 -1.15
N LYS A 45 -8.36 6.30 -0.22
CA LYS A 45 -7.70 7.59 -0.48
C LYS A 45 -6.26 7.30 -0.85
N ARG A 46 -5.91 7.47 -2.12
CA ARG A 46 -4.55 7.24 -2.63
C ARG A 46 -3.87 8.59 -2.85
N SER A 47 -2.88 8.91 -2.03
CA SER A 47 -2.09 10.12 -2.17
C SER A 47 -0.81 9.86 -2.95
N PHE A 48 -0.46 10.76 -3.85
CA PHE A 48 0.70 10.67 -4.74
C PHE A 48 1.30 12.06 -5.01
N CYS A 49 2.57 12.10 -5.40
CA CYS A 49 3.22 13.34 -5.82
C CYS A 49 2.65 13.80 -7.17
N GLY A 50 2.06 14.98 -7.22
CA GLY A 50 1.47 15.57 -8.43
C GLY A 50 2.50 15.89 -9.53
N LYS A 51 3.80 15.93 -9.21
CA LYS A 51 4.87 16.19 -10.18
C LYS A 51 5.40 14.93 -10.86
N CYS A 52 5.74 13.91 -10.08
CA CYS A 52 6.38 12.70 -10.60
C CYS A 52 5.46 11.47 -10.62
N GLY A 53 4.25 11.56 -10.08
CA GLY A 53 3.29 10.46 -10.01
C GLY A 53 3.60 9.39 -8.96
N SER A 54 4.67 9.54 -8.18
CA SER A 54 5.07 8.54 -7.18
C SER A 54 4.00 8.39 -6.09
N PRO A 55 3.60 7.16 -5.71
CA PRO A 55 2.66 6.93 -4.65
C PRO A 55 3.29 7.28 -3.29
N VAL A 56 2.54 7.97 -2.43
CA VAL A 56 3.02 8.45 -1.12
C VAL A 56 2.34 7.71 0.02
N LYS A 57 1.01 7.65 0.03
CA LYS A 57 0.26 6.93 1.06
C LYS A 57 -1.10 6.46 0.58
N VAL A 58 -1.64 5.47 1.26
CA VAL A 58 -3.00 4.99 1.08
C VAL A 58 -3.70 4.94 2.44
N GLN A 59 -4.93 5.45 2.50
CA GLN A 59 -5.80 5.34 3.68
C GLN A 59 -7.15 4.75 3.26
N ARG A 60 -7.71 3.88 4.09
CA ARG A 60 -9.08 3.35 3.90
C ARG A 60 -10.08 4.35 4.47
N GLY A 61 -11.17 4.59 3.75
CA GLY A 61 -12.28 5.40 4.29
C GLY A 61 -12.92 4.78 5.53
N SER A 62 -12.96 3.45 5.59
CA SER A 62 -13.47 2.64 6.71
C SER A 62 -12.51 2.52 7.90
N ASP A 63 -11.23 2.90 7.72
CA ASP A 63 -10.16 2.74 8.72
C ASP A 63 -9.18 3.93 8.60
N PRO A 64 -9.61 5.14 9.01
CA PRO A 64 -8.80 6.35 8.87
C PRO A 64 -7.62 6.42 9.85
N GLU A 65 -7.65 5.61 10.92
CA GLU A 65 -6.61 5.54 11.95
C GLU A 65 -5.36 4.78 11.48
N ARG A 66 -5.42 4.11 10.33
CA ARG A 66 -4.27 3.45 9.71
C ARG A 66 -3.89 4.13 8.41
N THR A 67 -2.58 4.34 8.25
CA THR A 67 -1.97 4.83 7.03
C THR A 67 -1.01 3.78 6.48
N VAL A 68 -1.15 3.48 5.20
CA VAL A 68 -0.30 2.52 4.49
C VAL A 68 0.67 3.29 3.60
N ILE A 69 1.96 3.02 3.75
CA ILE A 69 3.05 3.64 3.01
C ILE A 69 3.68 2.61 2.06
N PRO A 70 3.87 2.92 0.76
CA PRO A 70 4.65 2.07 -0.12
C PRO A 70 6.10 1.96 0.38
N VAL A 71 6.62 0.75 0.57
CA VAL A 71 7.99 0.55 1.12
C VAL A 71 9.05 1.14 0.19
N GLY A 72 8.80 1.19 -1.12
CA GLY A 72 9.73 1.74 -2.10
C GLY A 72 10.10 3.21 -1.91
N ILE A 73 9.32 3.98 -1.14
CA ILE A 73 9.62 5.38 -0.82
C ILE A 73 10.22 5.57 0.58
N ILE A 74 10.47 4.48 1.32
CA ILE A 74 11.08 4.53 2.64
C ILE A 74 12.59 4.40 2.49
N ASP A 75 13.32 5.40 2.99
CA ASP A 75 14.77 5.40 3.04
C ASP A 75 15.33 4.46 4.12
N GLY A 76 16.60 4.08 3.97
CA GLY A 76 17.27 3.18 4.90
C GLY A 76 17.11 1.69 4.58
N ASP A 77 17.28 0.87 5.61
CA ASP A 77 17.25 -0.59 5.52
C ASP A 77 15.86 -1.11 5.13
N LYS A 78 15.83 -1.84 4.01
CA LYS A 78 14.60 -2.42 3.46
C LYS A 78 14.41 -3.87 3.89
N ASP A 79 15.42 -4.53 4.44
CA ASP A 79 15.34 -5.92 4.90
C ASP A 79 14.39 -6.04 6.11
N SER A 80 14.36 -5.00 6.94
CA SER A 80 13.39 -4.82 8.04
C SER A 80 11.92 -4.77 7.58
N PHE A 81 11.65 -4.66 6.27
CA PHE A 81 10.30 -4.66 5.69
C PHE A 81 9.93 -6.00 5.02
N LYS A 82 10.58 -7.10 5.40
CA LYS A 82 10.19 -8.46 4.95
C LYS A 82 8.67 -8.65 5.10
N PRO A 83 7.92 -8.94 4.01
CA PRO A 83 6.48 -9.07 4.09
C PRO A 83 6.04 -10.22 5.01
N GLN A 84 5.18 -9.90 5.97
CA GLN A 84 4.56 -10.91 6.85
C GLN A 84 3.22 -11.41 6.29
N LEU A 85 2.59 -10.61 5.42
CA LEU A 85 1.28 -10.90 4.83
C LEU A 85 1.33 -10.63 3.33
N GLU A 86 0.77 -11.55 2.54
CA GLU A 86 0.56 -11.38 1.11
C GLU A 86 -0.94 -11.45 0.81
N PHE A 87 -1.48 -10.44 0.12
CA PHE A 87 -2.89 -10.36 -0.24
C PHE A 87 -3.09 -10.53 -1.74
N TYR A 88 -4.26 -11.04 -2.12
CA TYR A 88 -4.65 -11.26 -3.51
C TYR A 88 -3.79 -12.30 -4.27
N CYS A 89 -3.27 -13.29 -3.55
CA CYS A 89 -2.38 -14.33 -4.08
C CYS A 89 -3.02 -15.21 -5.17
N LYS A 90 -4.36 -15.25 -5.28
CA LYS A 90 -5.08 -15.91 -6.39
C LYS A 90 -4.64 -15.42 -7.78
N ARG A 91 -4.05 -14.22 -7.86
CA ARG A 91 -3.51 -13.60 -9.09
C ARG A 91 -1.99 -13.44 -9.07
N LYS A 92 -1.29 -14.08 -8.14
CA LYS A 92 0.18 -14.02 -8.04
C LYS A 92 0.77 -14.58 -9.33
N ALA A 93 1.70 -13.84 -9.95
CA ALA A 93 2.37 -14.31 -11.15
C ALA A 93 3.22 -15.55 -10.81
N GLY A 94 3.16 -16.60 -11.64
CA GLY A 94 3.78 -17.90 -11.32
C GLY A 94 5.30 -17.89 -11.19
N TRP A 95 5.98 -16.85 -11.72
CA TRP A 95 7.42 -16.65 -11.56
C TRP A 95 7.80 -15.95 -10.24
N VAL A 96 6.82 -15.46 -9.47
CA VAL A 96 7.07 -14.85 -8.15
C VAL A 96 7.14 -15.97 -7.12
N GLY A 97 8.31 -16.16 -6.51
CA GLY A 97 8.54 -17.17 -5.48
C GLY A 97 7.74 -16.94 -4.19
N ALA A 98 7.79 -17.93 -3.30
CA ALA A 98 7.28 -17.79 -1.94
C ALA A 98 8.15 -16.82 -1.13
N ILE A 99 7.53 -16.09 -0.21
CA ILE A 99 8.24 -15.32 0.82
C ILE A 99 8.18 -16.16 2.08
N GLU A 100 9.34 -16.55 2.61
CA GLU A 100 9.40 -17.36 3.82
C GLU A 100 8.69 -16.66 4.98
N ASP A 101 7.94 -17.43 5.77
CA ASP A 101 7.18 -16.98 6.94
C ASP A 101 6.04 -15.98 6.66
N SER A 102 5.67 -15.74 5.40
CA SER A 102 4.51 -14.93 5.06
C SER A 102 3.20 -15.74 5.15
N LYS A 103 2.13 -15.15 5.69
CA LYS A 103 0.76 -15.69 5.54
C LYS A 103 0.17 -15.17 4.23
N THR A 104 -0.25 -16.07 3.35
CA THR A 104 -0.84 -15.73 2.05
C THR A 104 -2.36 -15.77 2.09
N PHE A 105 -3.01 -14.84 1.40
CA PHE A 105 -4.46 -14.78 1.25
C PHE A 105 -4.85 -14.60 -0.22
N ASP A 106 -5.85 -15.34 -0.67
CA ASP A 106 -6.37 -15.26 -2.04
C ASP A 106 -7.02 -13.91 -2.38
N ALA A 107 -7.52 -13.20 -1.36
CA ALA A 107 -8.14 -11.89 -1.45
C ALA A 107 -7.80 -11.05 -0.20
N MET A 108 -8.48 -9.92 -0.02
CA MET A 108 -8.40 -9.18 1.24
C MET A 108 -9.07 -10.03 2.35
N PRO A 109 -8.40 -10.33 3.47
CA PRO A 109 -9.02 -11.06 4.57
C PRO A 109 -10.17 -10.26 5.17
N THR A 110 -11.19 -11.00 5.58
CA THR A 110 -12.33 -10.51 6.33
C THR A 110 -12.07 -10.68 7.83
N SER A 111 -12.93 -10.12 8.69
CA SER A 111 -12.78 -10.25 10.16
C SER A 111 -12.86 -11.69 10.70
N SER A 112 -13.09 -12.67 9.83
CA SER A 112 -13.22 -14.10 10.12
C SER A 112 -12.00 -14.96 9.73
N ASP A 113 -10.93 -14.36 9.17
CA ASP A 113 -9.70 -15.05 8.68
C ASP A 113 -8.45 -14.82 9.56
#